data_AF-A0A1I7B2J2-F1
#
_entry.id   AF-A0A1I7B2J2-F1
#
_cell.length_a   1.000
_cell.length_b   1.000
_cell.length_c   1.000
_cell.angle_alpha   90.00
_cell.angle_beta   90.00
_cell.angle_gamma   90.00
#
_symmetry.space_group_name_H-M   'P 1'
#
loop_
_entity.id
_entity.type
_entity.pdbx_description
1 polymer ?
#
loop_
_entity_poly.entity_id
_entity_poly.type
_entity_poly.pdbx_seq_one_letter_code
_entity_poly.pdbx_strand_id
1 'polypeptide(L)'
;MSKGEAAHCQTGLTRETVQGITATMLIYKIFRADEWATLQQQGETTGAPVDLADGFVHFSTAAQVAETAAKHFAGVDHLHLLAMDSDAMGDALKWEPSRGGALFPHLYRPLRLDEVIWAKPLPLIDGTHVFPGGMT
;
A
#
# COMPACT_ATOMS: atom_id res chain seq x y z
N MET A 1 -34.47 -54.32 -32.73
CA MET A 1 -33.19 -53.87 -33.33
C MET A 1 -33.02 -52.42 -32.87
N SER A 2 -32.41 -52.18 -31.70
CA SER A 2 -30.96 -52.07 -31.43
C SER A 2 -30.54 -50.59 -31.38
N LYS A 3 -30.24 -50.12 -30.15
CA LYS A 3 -29.12 -49.23 -29.70
C LYS A 3 -29.02 -47.83 -30.35
N GLY A 4 -28.53 -46.76 -29.73
CA GLY A 4 -27.85 -46.43 -28.46
C GLY A 4 -27.65 -44.88 -28.49
N GLU A 5 -27.70 -44.18 -27.36
CA GLU A 5 -26.55 -43.81 -26.51
C GLU A 5 -25.97 -42.41 -26.81
N ALA A 6 -25.61 -41.73 -25.72
CA ALA A 6 -25.23 -40.33 -25.57
C ALA A 6 -23.84 -39.99 -26.15
N ALA A 7 -23.56 -38.69 -26.33
CA ALA A 7 -22.22 -38.15 -26.09
C ALA A 7 -22.25 -36.66 -25.74
N HIS A 8 -21.71 -36.40 -24.55
CA HIS A 8 -21.34 -35.15 -23.92
C HIS A 8 -20.19 -34.48 -24.70
N CYS A 9 -20.16 -33.16 -24.78
CA CYS A 9 -18.88 -32.44 -24.92
C CYS A 9 -18.97 -31.06 -24.24
N GLN A 10 -18.45 -30.99 -23.01
CA GLN A 10 -18.07 -29.75 -22.36
C GLN A 10 -16.81 -29.18 -23.02
N THR A 11 -16.82 -27.89 -23.34
CA THR A 11 -15.64 -27.01 -23.26
C THR A 11 -16.21 -25.59 -23.17
N GLY A 12 -16.14 -24.85 -22.07
CA GLY A 12 -14.95 -24.59 -21.28
C GLY A 12 -14.15 -23.46 -21.91
N LEU A 13 -14.78 -22.29 -22.18
CA LEU A 13 -14.06 -21.11 -22.65
C LEU A 13 -13.39 -20.45 -21.44
N THR A 14 -12.08 -20.68 -21.35
CA THR A 14 -11.14 -20.09 -20.41
C THR A 14 -11.11 -18.56 -20.57
N ARG A 15 -11.13 -17.84 -19.44
CA ARG A 15 -10.82 -16.40 -19.41
C ARG A 15 -9.39 -16.21 -19.89
N GLU A 16 -9.23 -15.65 -21.08
CA GLU A 16 -7.95 -15.15 -21.57
C GLU A 16 -7.65 -13.81 -20.89
N THR A 17 -6.65 -13.81 -20.02
CA THR A 17 -6.09 -12.60 -19.45
C THR A 17 -5.32 -11.85 -20.53
N VAL A 18 -5.92 -10.83 -21.11
CA VAL A 18 -5.15 -9.75 -21.76
C VAL A 18 -4.49 -8.98 -20.62
N GLN A 19 -3.16 -8.87 -20.65
CA GLN A 19 -2.37 -7.98 -19.79
C GLN A 19 -2.79 -6.52 -20.05
N GLY A 20 -3.89 -6.10 -19.45
CA GLY A 20 -4.27 -4.71 -19.32
C GLY A 20 -3.48 -4.10 -18.18
N ILE A 21 -2.65 -3.11 -18.49
CA ILE A 21 -2.05 -2.22 -17.50
C ILE A 21 -3.22 -1.49 -16.83
N THR A 22 -3.78 -2.04 -15.76
CA THR A 22 -4.56 -1.24 -14.82
C THR A 22 -3.55 -0.35 -14.12
N ALA A 23 -3.64 0.96 -14.33
CA ALA A 23 -2.90 1.92 -13.52
C ALA A 23 -3.39 1.76 -12.08
N THR A 24 -2.62 1.06 -11.26
CA THR A 24 -2.93 0.87 -9.84
C THR A 24 -2.60 2.16 -9.10
N MET A 25 -3.41 2.50 -8.10
CA MET A 25 -3.17 3.70 -7.31
C MET A 25 -2.18 3.41 -6.18
N LEU A 26 -1.06 4.12 -6.16
CA LEU A 26 -0.08 3.96 -5.09
C LEU A 26 -0.50 4.77 -3.86
N ILE A 27 -0.43 4.09 -2.72
CA ILE A 27 -0.50 4.69 -1.39
C ILE A 27 0.84 4.54 -0.69
N TYR A 28 1.11 5.41 0.26
CA TYR A 28 2.44 5.63 0.79
C TYR A 28 2.47 5.56 2.31
N LYS A 29 3.51 4.90 2.84
CA LYS A 29 3.85 4.90 4.27
C LYS A 29 5.20 5.54 4.47
N ILE A 30 5.30 6.37 5.51
CA ILE A 30 6.59 6.86 6.01
C ILE A 30 6.93 6.04 7.25
N PHE A 31 8.12 5.46 7.25
CA PHE A 31 8.69 4.77 8.41
C PHE A 31 10.00 5.40 8.83
N ARG A 32 10.25 5.37 10.14
CA ARG A 32 11.58 5.52 10.72
C ARG A 32 12.43 4.28 10.42
N ALA A 33 13.74 4.41 10.58
CA ALA A 33 14.68 3.34 10.24
C ALA A 33 14.41 2.03 11.02
N ASP A 34 14.02 2.12 12.28
CA ASP A 34 13.69 0.99 13.14
C ASP A 34 12.34 0.35 12.78
N GLU A 35 11.33 1.16 12.45
CA GLU A 35 10.03 0.71 11.95
C GLU A 35 10.20 -0.06 10.62
N TRP A 36 11.03 0.47 9.71
CA TRP A 36 11.35 -0.20 8.45
C TRP A 36 12.13 -1.50 8.66
N ALA A 37 13.18 -1.47 9.49
CA ALA A 37 13.95 -2.68 9.82
C ALA A 37 13.08 -3.76 10.46
N THR A 38 12.11 -3.39 11.29
CA THR A 38 11.14 -4.31 11.90
C THR A 38 10.32 -5.03 10.84
N LEU A 39 9.73 -4.28 9.89
CA LEU A 39 8.97 -4.89 8.78
C LEU A 39 9.85 -5.83 7.95
N GLN A 40 11.09 -5.44 7.65
CA GLN A 40 12.01 -6.30 6.90
C GLN A 40 12.37 -7.59 7.64
N GLN A 41 12.54 -7.53 8.97
CA GLN A 41 12.92 -8.68 9.78
C GLN A 41 11.76 -9.63 10.07
N GLN A 42 10.56 -9.07 10.30
CA GLN A 42 9.39 -9.85 10.72
C GLN A 42 8.50 -10.28 9.55
N GLY A 43 8.62 -9.62 8.39
CA GLY A 43 7.78 -9.86 7.22
C GLY A 43 6.40 -9.21 7.28
N GLU A 44 5.97 -8.75 8.46
CA GLU A 44 4.76 -7.93 8.65
C GLU A 44 4.92 -6.99 9.86
N THR A 45 4.08 -5.95 9.92
CA THR A 45 4.04 -5.02 11.06
C THR A 45 2.63 -4.49 11.27
N THR A 46 2.26 -4.23 12.52
CA THR A 46 1.05 -3.47 12.87
C THR A 46 1.23 -1.95 12.72
N GLY A 47 2.42 -1.50 12.31
CA GLY A 47 2.72 -0.11 11.98
C GLY A 47 3.61 0.60 13.00
N ALA A 48 3.64 1.92 12.92
CA ALA A 48 4.30 2.83 13.85
C ALA A 48 3.46 2.95 15.16
N PRO A 49 4.01 3.52 16.25
CA PRO A 49 3.28 3.62 17.52
C PRO A 49 1.89 4.28 17.43
N VAL A 50 1.70 5.24 16.53
CA VAL A 50 0.39 5.88 16.28
C VAL A 50 -0.61 4.92 15.63
N ASP A 51 -0.16 4.05 14.73
CA ASP A 51 -1.01 3.05 14.07
C ASP A 51 -1.55 2.04 15.09
N LEU A 52 -0.70 1.61 16.03
CA LEU A 52 -1.12 0.72 17.11
C LEU A 52 -2.12 1.39 18.06
N ALA A 53 -1.92 2.67 18.35
CA ALA A 53 -2.81 3.44 19.22
C ALA A 53 -4.20 3.63 18.58
N ASP A 54 -4.24 3.89 17.27
CA ASP A 54 -5.48 4.16 16.53
C ASP A 54 -6.15 2.87 16.00
N GLY A 55 -5.42 1.75 15.97
CA GLY A 55 -5.94 0.43 15.61
C GLY A 55 -5.92 0.11 14.11
N PHE A 56 -5.23 0.91 13.30
CA PHE A 56 -5.06 0.71 11.86
C PHE A 56 -3.77 1.36 11.35
N VAL A 57 -3.21 0.83 10.25
CA VAL A 57 -2.01 1.41 9.62
C VAL A 57 -2.41 2.58 8.73
N HIS A 58 -1.89 3.77 9.05
CA HIS A 58 -2.10 4.98 8.26
C HIS A 58 -1.28 4.97 6.99
N PHE A 59 -1.92 5.24 5.85
CA PHE A 59 -1.24 5.57 4.61
C PHE A 59 -1.62 6.98 4.16
N SER A 60 -0.97 7.47 3.11
CA SER A 60 -1.27 8.72 2.44
C SER A 60 -1.24 8.50 0.93
N THR A 61 -2.02 9.26 0.17
CA THR A 61 -1.86 9.35 -1.29
C THR A 61 -0.62 10.17 -1.65
N ALA A 62 -0.22 10.17 -2.93
CA ALA A 62 0.87 11.01 -3.44
C ALA A 62 0.65 12.50 -3.13
N ALA A 63 -0.59 12.98 -3.21
CA ALA A 63 -0.96 14.37 -2.93
C ALA A 63 -0.90 14.73 -1.44
N GLN A 64 -0.95 13.74 -0.55
CA GLN A 64 -1.03 13.93 0.91
C GLN A 64 0.31 13.73 1.62
N VAL A 65 1.15 12.81 1.13
CA VAL A 65 2.29 12.30 1.88
C VAL A 65 3.36 13.34 2.19
N ALA A 66 3.54 14.35 1.32
CA ALA A 66 4.45 15.46 1.59
C ALA A 66 3.99 16.31 2.79
N GLU A 67 2.69 16.55 2.90
CA GLU A 67 2.12 17.23 4.06
C GLU A 67 2.19 16.36 5.32
N THR A 68 1.93 15.06 5.20
CA THR A 68 2.11 14.10 6.30
C THR A 68 3.54 14.15 6.85
N ALA A 69 4.55 14.15 5.97
CA ALA A 69 5.96 14.28 6.35
C ALA A 69 6.23 15.58 7.10
N ALA A 70 5.82 16.71 6.53
CA ALA A 70 6.03 18.03 7.13
C ALA A 70 5.36 18.17 8.51
N LYS A 71 4.21 17.54 8.72
CA LYS A 71 3.44 17.67 9.97
C LYS A 71 3.91 16.72 11.08
N HIS A 72 4.27 15.49 10.73
CA HIS A 72 4.52 14.42 11.72
C HIS A 72 5.98 14.02 11.84
N PHE A 73 6.81 14.39 10.86
CA PHE A 73 8.20 13.95 10.76
C PHE A 73 9.18 15.11 10.57
N ALA A 74 8.77 16.36 10.81
CA ALA A 74 9.65 17.53 10.72
C ALA A 74 10.96 17.33 11.51
N GLY A 75 12.10 17.55 10.85
CA GLY A 75 13.42 17.41 11.46
C GLY A 75 13.88 15.96 11.69
N VAL A 76 13.09 14.96 11.31
CA VAL A 76 13.46 13.53 11.43
C VAL A 76 14.20 13.10 10.16
N ASP A 77 15.42 12.59 10.33
CA ASP A 77 16.22 12.01 9.26
C ASP A 77 16.09 10.48 9.21
N HIS A 78 16.72 9.85 8.21
CA HIS A 78 16.75 8.39 7.99
C HIS A 78 15.37 7.75 7.86
N LEU A 79 14.41 8.52 7.31
CA LEU A 79 13.09 8.02 6.97
C LEU A 79 13.13 7.18 5.69
N HIS A 80 12.15 6.30 5.58
CA HIS A 80 11.87 5.52 4.39
C HIS A 80 10.44 5.80 3.93
N LEU A 81 10.29 6.02 2.63
CA LEU A 81 9.01 6.08 1.94
C LEU A 81 8.76 4.73 1.27
N LEU A 82 7.69 4.07 1.68
CA LEU A 82 7.22 2.80 1.11
C LEU A 82 6.00 3.08 0.25
N ALA A 83 5.92 2.43 -0.90
CA ALA A 83 4.75 2.46 -1.76
C ALA A 83 4.11 1.09 -1.86
N MET A 84 2.78 1.07 -1.80
CA MET A 84 1.96 -0.12 -1.92
C MET A 84 0.84 0.13 -2.92
N ASP A 85 0.34 -0.95 -3.50
CA ASP A 85 -0.83 -0.96 -4.37
C ASP A 85 -2.10 -0.96 -3.53
N SER A 86 -2.94 0.08 -3.64
CA SER A 86 -4.20 0.11 -2.90
C SER A 86 -5.17 -1.01 -3.32
N ASP A 87 -5.16 -1.40 -4.59
CA ASP A 87 -6.12 -2.34 -5.16
C ASP A 87 -5.83 -3.77 -4.71
N ALA A 88 -4.56 -4.06 -4.40
CA ALA A 88 -4.12 -5.35 -3.88
C ALA A 88 -4.50 -5.58 -2.40
N MET A 89 -4.82 -4.52 -1.65
CA MET A 89 -5.07 -4.63 -0.20
C MET A 89 -6.49 -5.09 0.16
N GLY A 90 -7.41 -5.08 -0.81
CA GLY A 90 -8.79 -5.56 -0.67
C GLY A 90 -9.59 -4.84 0.42
N ASP A 91 -10.58 -5.55 0.99
CA ASP A 91 -11.56 -5.00 1.93
C ASP A 91 -10.97 -4.51 3.27
N ALA A 92 -9.72 -4.88 3.55
CA ALA A 92 -9.03 -4.42 4.76
C ALA A 92 -8.58 -2.96 4.65
N LEU A 93 -8.44 -2.42 3.44
CA LEU A 93 -8.11 -1.02 3.19
C LEU A 93 -9.39 -0.20 3.09
N LYS A 94 -9.54 0.78 3.98
CA LYS A 94 -10.69 1.70 3.99
C LYS A 94 -10.23 3.11 3.71
N TRP A 95 -11.08 3.84 3.00
CA TRP A 95 -10.89 5.25 2.70
C TRP A 95 -11.80 6.07 3.60
N GLU A 96 -11.22 6.77 4.57
CA GLU A 96 -11.99 7.45 5.62
C GLU A 96 -11.65 8.94 5.70
N PRO A 97 -12.64 9.81 5.98
CA PRO A 97 -12.38 11.23 6.15
C PRO A 97 -11.43 11.48 7.32
N SER A 98 -10.41 12.29 7.08
CA SER A 98 -9.47 12.73 8.10
C SER A 98 -9.28 14.25 7.99
N ARG A 99 -8.04 14.73 7.92
CA ARG A 99 -7.71 16.15 7.88
C ARG A 99 -8.40 16.86 6.71
N GLY A 100 -9.16 17.91 7.03
CA GLY A 100 -9.82 18.76 6.04
C GLY A 100 -10.93 18.04 5.24
N GLY A 101 -11.43 16.90 5.73
CA GLY A 101 -12.44 16.09 5.04
C GLY A 101 -11.89 15.26 3.87
N ALA A 102 -10.59 15.31 3.60
CA ALA A 102 -9.96 14.45 2.60
C ALA A 102 -9.93 12.99 3.09
N LEU A 103 -10.08 12.05 2.16
CA LEU A 103 -10.02 10.62 2.45
C LEU A 103 -8.57 10.16 2.58
N PHE A 104 -8.27 9.46 3.66
CA PHE A 104 -6.99 8.79 3.87
C PHE A 104 -7.16 7.27 3.83
N PRO A 105 -6.21 6.53 3.25
CA PRO A 105 -6.22 5.08 3.28
C PRO A 105 -5.77 4.54 4.64
N HIS A 106 -6.60 3.71 5.26
CA HIS A 106 -6.35 3.06 6.54
C HIS A 106 -6.48 1.54 6.40
N LEU A 107 -5.45 0.80 6.80
CA LEU A 107 -5.44 -0.66 6.71
C LEU A 107 -5.73 -1.31 8.06
N TYR A 108 -6.78 -2.12 8.11
CA TYR A 108 -7.30 -2.79 9.31
C TYR A 108 -6.74 -4.20 9.50
N ARG A 109 -5.44 -4.36 9.25
CA ARG A 109 -4.64 -5.57 9.48
C ARG A 109 -3.15 -5.19 9.45
N PRO A 110 -2.24 -6.11 9.84
CA PRO A 110 -0.82 -5.89 9.61
C PRO A 110 -0.50 -5.60 8.13
N LEU A 111 0.42 -4.66 7.92
CA LEU A 111 1.08 -4.43 6.62
C LEU A 111 2.13 -5.52 6.41
N ARG A 112 2.08 -6.20 5.27
CA ARG A 112 3.07 -7.24 4.93
C ARG A 112 4.16 -6.71 4.01
N LEU A 113 5.36 -7.26 4.15
CA LEU A 113 6.52 -6.85 3.37
C LEU A 113 6.34 -7.16 1.87
N ASP A 114 5.65 -8.25 1.53
CA ASP A 114 5.38 -8.64 0.14
C ASP A 114 4.35 -7.74 -0.57
N GLU A 115 3.69 -6.84 0.16
CA GLU A 115 2.80 -5.82 -0.39
C GLU A 115 3.53 -4.52 -0.75
N VAL A 116 4.80 -4.38 -0.32
CA VAL A 116 5.65 -3.22 -0.62
C VAL A 116 6.19 -3.34 -2.05
N ILE A 117 5.70 -2.50 -2.96
CA ILE A 117 6.18 -2.44 -4.35
C ILE A 117 7.61 -1.92 -4.38
N TRP A 118 7.86 -0.84 -3.63
CA TRP A 118 9.20 -0.29 -3.46
C TRP A 118 9.30 0.47 -2.14
N ALA A 119 10.53 0.56 -1.63
CA ALA A 119 10.90 1.40 -0.50
C ALA A 119 12.12 2.25 -0.91
N LYS A 120 12.12 3.54 -0.58
CA LYS A 120 13.21 4.47 -0.87
C LYS A 120 13.53 5.31 0.35
N PRO A 121 14.81 5.66 0.58
CA PRO A 121 15.16 6.68 1.57
C PRO A 121 14.41 7.98 1.29
N LEU A 122 14.00 8.68 2.34
CA LEU A 122 13.36 9.98 2.30
C LEU A 122 14.27 10.99 3.03
N PRO A 123 15.35 11.47 2.36
CA PRO A 123 16.37 12.29 3.00
C PRO A 123 15.83 13.66 3.37
N LEU A 124 16.35 14.21 4.46
CA LEU A 124 16.08 15.58 4.90
C LEU A 124 17.18 16.52 4.35
N ILE A 125 16.82 17.44 3.46
CA ILE A 125 17.74 18.44 2.89
C ILE A 125 17.20 19.83 3.20
N ASP A 126 18.02 20.66 3.84
CA ASP A 126 17.65 22.03 4.24
C ASP A 126 16.30 22.10 5.00
N GLY A 127 16.06 21.11 5.86
CA GLY A 127 14.84 21.02 6.68
C GLY A 127 13.61 20.50 5.95
N THR A 128 13.72 20.08 4.68
CA THR A 128 12.62 19.55 3.87
C THR A 128 12.92 18.12 3.39
N HIS A 129 11.95 17.22 3.51
CA HIS A 129 12.08 15.86 2.96
C HIS A 129 12.01 15.87 1.43
N VAL A 130 12.97 15.21 0.79
CA VAL A 130 13.04 15.11 -0.67
C VAL A 130 12.37 13.83 -1.14
N PHE A 131 11.24 13.98 -1.81
CA PHE A 131 10.44 12.87 -2.33
C PHE A 131 10.98 12.35 -3.67
N PRO A 132 10.87 11.04 -3.96
CA PRO A 132 11.16 10.49 -5.27
C PRO A 132 10.29 11.12 -6.36
N GLY A 133 10.86 11.36 -7.54
CA GLY A 133 10.07 11.74 -8.72
C GLY A 133 9.13 10.61 -9.18
N GLY A 134 8.06 10.98 -9.88
CA GLY A 134 7.14 10.02 -10.51
C GLY A 134 6.17 9.33 -9.54
N MET A 135 5.91 9.92 -8.37
CA MET A 135 4.84 9.49 -7.49
C MET A 135 3.49 9.82 -8.13
N THR A 136 2.66 8.81 -8.34
CA THR A 136 1.32 8.92 -8.94
C THR A 136 0.33 8.05 -8.18
#